data_AF-A0A957U2J7-F1
#
_entry.id   AF-A0A957U2J7-F1
#
_cell.length_a   1.000
_cell.length_b   1.000
_cell.length_c   1.000
_cell.angle_alpha   90.00
_cell.angle_beta   90.00
_cell.angle_gamma   90.00
#
_symmetry.space_group_name_H-M   'P 1'
#
loop_
_entity.id
_entity.type
_entity.pdbx_description
1 polymer ?
#
loop_
_entity_poly.entity_id
_entity_poly.type
_entity_poly.pdbx_seq_one_letter_code
_entity_poly.pdbx_strand_id
1 'polypeptide(L)'
;APSPELLRGVFDAAMSIYLDRFLNLPAARLPQPTPAAAPGNHGLDDLAALLDRQQQVNQAAQVVADFAHHGGDLAALMAQLGALLLREDRDFHTIQCVEAAFRQVELLDGDLAAQTNVLVAASRYLAAHAPTVRAQAQTYRIAARLHRGEELFEG
;
A
#
# COMPACT_ATOMS: atom_id res chain seq x y z
N ALA A 1 10.40 -41.00 28.28
CA ALA A 1 10.02 -40.21 27.09
C ALA A 1 9.29 -38.95 27.55
N PRO A 2 9.41 -37.80 26.87
CA PRO A 2 8.61 -36.61 27.23
C PRO A 2 7.12 -36.94 27.18
N SER A 3 6.34 -36.44 28.15
CA SER A 3 4.90 -36.74 28.24
C SER A 3 4.07 -35.84 27.32
N PRO A 4 2.84 -36.25 26.94
CA PRO A 4 1.92 -35.39 26.20
C PRO A 4 1.64 -34.05 26.90
N GLU A 5 1.62 -34.04 28.23
CA GLU A 5 1.41 -32.84 29.05
C GLU A 5 2.59 -31.88 28.93
N LEU A 6 3.83 -32.40 28.92
CA LEU A 6 5.03 -31.58 28.70
C LEU A 6 5.00 -30.93 27.30
N LEU A 7 4.61 -31.68 26.27
CA LEU A 7 4.47 -31.13 24.92
C LEU A 7 3.41 -30.02 24.84
N ARG A 8 2.25 -30.21 25.50
CA ARG A 8 1.21 -29.16 25.59
C ARG A 8 1.73 -27.91 26.29
N GLY A 9 2.44 -28.06 27.41
CA GLY A 9 3.01 -26.92 28.13
C GLY A 9 4.04 -26.13 27.31
N VAL A 10 4.88 -26.82 26.54
CA VAL A 10 5.83 -26.18 25.61
C VAL A 10 5.09 -25.42 24.50
N PHE A 11 4.06 -26.02 23.92
CA PHE A 11 3.27 -25.36 22.87
C PHE A 11 2.52 -24.13 23.39
N ASP A 12 1.89 -24.23 24.56
CA ASP A 12 1.17 -23.12 25.21
C ASP A 12 2.11 -21.93 25.51
N ALA A 13 3.30 -22.21 26.05
CA ALA A 13 4.31 -21.19 26.28
C ALA A 13 4.81 -20.55 24.98
N ALA A 14 5.05 -21.35 23.94
CA ALA A 14 5.49 -20.86 22.65
C ALA A 14 4.43 -19.95 21.99
N MET A 15 3.15 -20.33 22.07
CA MET A 15 2.04 -19.51 21.56
C MET A 15 1.86 -18.23 22.36
N SER A 16 2.01 -18.28 23.70
CA SER A 16 1.95 -17.10 24.56
C SER A 16 3.06 -16.10 24.23
N ILE A 17 4.30 -16.57 24.04
CA ILE A 17 5.43 -15.72 23.63
C ILE A 17 5.21 -15.15 22.22
N TYR A 18 4.71 -15.95 21.29
CA TYR A 18 4.41 -15.49 19.94
C TYR A 18 3.34 -14.38 19.96
N LEU A 19 2.27 -14.56 20.74
CA LEU A 19 1.21 -13.56 20.91
C LEU A 19 1.76 -12.29 21.54
N ASP A 20 2.52 -12.39 22.63
CA ASP A 20 3.11 -11.24 23.29
C ASP A 20 4.02 -10.46 22.33
N ARG A 21 4.86 -11.15 21.56
CA ARG A 21 5.68 -10.51 20.52
C ARG A 21 4.85 -9.84 19.42
N PHE A 22 3.75 -10.47 18.99
CA PHE A 22 2.86 -9.91 17.98
C PHE A 22 2.16 -8.63 18.48
N LEU A 23 1.71 -8.62 19.72
CA LEU A 23 1.08 -7.46 20.35
C LEU A 23 2.09 -6.34 20.67
N ASN A 24 3.36 -6.68 20.84
CA ASN A 24 4.45 -5.74 21.13
C ASN A 24 5.35 -5.47 19.91
N LEU A 25 4.81 -5.54 18.69
CA LEU A 25 5.55 -5.18 17.49
C LEU A 25 5.97 -3.70 17.54
N PRO A 26 7.26 -3.37 17.40
CA PRO A 26 7.70 -1.98 17.36
C PRO A 26 7.12 -1.28 16.14
N ALA A 27 6.97 0.05 16.24
CA ALA A 27 6.51 0.86 15.13
C ALA A 27 7.36 0.60 13.87
N ALA A 28 6.68 0.48 12.72
CA ALA A 28 7.36 0.32 11.44
C ALA A 28 8.26 1.54 11.17
N ARG A 29 9.53 1.28 10.88
CA ARG A 29 10.51 2.36 10.62
C ARG A 29 10.06 3.20 9.42
N LEU A 30 10.23 4.51 9.51
CA LEU A 30 10.03 5.39 8.37
C LEU A 30 11.19 5.23 7.37
N PRO A 31 10.93 5.37 6.06
CA PRO A 31 11.99 5.38 5.05
C PRO A 31 12.93 6.56 5.28
N GLN A 32 14.22 6.36 5.02
CA GLN A 32 15.17 7.47 4.98
C GLN A 32 15.29 7.94 3.53
N PRO A 33 15.05 9.22 3.23
CA PRO A 33 15.13 9.71 1.86
C PRO A 33 16.52 9.49 1.25
N THR A 34 16.54 9.03 0.01
CA THR A 34 17.76 8.85 -0.78
C THR A 34 18.32 10.22 -1.21
N PRO A 35 19.64 10.46 -1.19
CA PRO A 35 20.22 11.71 -1.69
C PRO A 35 20.02 11.88 -3.21
N ALA A 36 19.76 13.12 -3.64
CA ALA A 36 19.43 13.51 -5.03
C ALA A 36 20.44 13.10 -6.13
N ALA A 37 21.66 12.72 -5.77
CA ALA A 37 22.69 12.27 -6.72
C ALA A 37 22.71 10.75 -6.98
N ALA A 38 21.79 9.99 -6.37
CA ALA A 38 21.70 8.55 -6.59
C ALA A 38 21.08 8.22 -7.97
N PRO A 39 21.70 7.35 -8.78
CA PRO A 39 21.07 6.86 -10.00
C PRO A 39 19.81 6.06 -9.66
N GLY A 40 18.69 6.37 -10.35
CA GLY A 40 17.40 5.72 -10.12
C GLY A 40 16.40 6.55 -9.31
N ASN A 41 16.41 7.88 -9.42
CA ASN A 41 15.34 8.72 -8.84
C ASN A 41 13.98 8.25 -9.39
N HIS A 42 13.27 7.48 -8.57
CA HIS A 42 12.07 6.77 -8.95
C HIS A 42 10.93 7.77 -9.04
N GLY A 43 10.48 8.03 -10.26
CA GLY A 43 9.28 8.82 -10.49
C GLY A 43 8.04 8.11 -9.94
N LEU A 44 6.93 8.84 -9.86
CA LEU A 44 5.62 8.27 -9.48
C LEU A 44 5.19 7.10 -10.38
N ASP A 45 5.76 7.00 -11.58
CA ASP A 45 5.52 5.91 -12.54
C ASP A 45 5.98 4.55 -12.01
N ASP A 46 7.00 4.50 -11.15
CA ASP A 46 7.52 3.25 -10.59
C ASP A 46 6.58 2.60 -9.57
N LEU A 47 5.66 3.38 -8.97
CA LEU A 47 4.68 2.86 -8.01
C LEU A 47 3.80 1.79 -8.65
N ALA A 48 3.39 1.97 -9.91
CA ALA A 48 2.53 1.02 -10.60
C ALA A 48 3.16 -0.39 -10.68
N ALA A 49 4.46 -0.44 -11.01
CA ALA A 49 5.24 -1.66 -11.14
C ALA A 49 5.57 -2.32 -9.78
N LEU A 50 5.57 -1.54 -8.70
CA LEU A 50 5.68 -2.06 -7.34
C LEU A 50 4.40 -2.77 -6.92
N LEU A 51 3.23 -2.23 -7.28
CA LEU A 51 1.94 -2.83 -6.99
C LEU A 51 1.67 -4.12 -7.79
N ASP A 52 2.38 -4.33 -8.90
CA ASP A 52 2.32 -5.59 -9.67
C ASP A 52 3.05 -6.75 -8.98
N ARG A 53 3.78 -6.51 -7.89
CA ARG A 53 4.60 -7.50 -7.18
C ARG A 53 4.20 -7.62 -5.71
N GLN A 54 4.29 -8.84 -5.17
CA GLN A 54 4.03 -9.06 -3.75
C GLN A 54 5.12 -8.45 -2.87
N GLN A 55 4.74 -8.08 -1.65
CA GLN A 55 5.64 -7.64 -0.56
C GLN A 55 6.46 -6.37 -0.86
N GLN A 56 5.97 -5.48 -1.73
CA GLN A 56 6.66 -4.23 -2.08
C GLN A 56 6.31 -3.03 -1.18
N VAL A 57 5.85 -3.27 0.06
CA VAL A 57 5.38 -2.20 0.97
C VAL A 57 6.47 -1.20 1.33
N ASN A 58 7.72 -1.66 1.52
CA ASN A 58 8.83 -0.77 1.88
C ASN A 58 9.33 0.02 0.69
N GLN A 59 9.36 -0.59 -0.49
CA GLN A 59 9.77 0.03 -1.73
C GLN A 59 8.77 1.12 -2.15
N ALA A 60 7.47 0.84 -2.05
CA ALA A 60 6.42 1.85 -2.32
C ALA A 60 6.52 3.03 -1.34
N ALA A 61 6.77 2.76 -0.06
CA ALA A 61 7.04 3.81 0.91
C ALA A 61 8.29 4.63 0.60
N GLN A 62 9.37 3.99 0.14
CA GLN A 62 10.60 4.69 -0.22
C GLN A 62 10.37 5.65 -1.39
N VAL A 63 9.65 5.24 -2.44
CA VAL A 63 9.32 6.12 -3.57
C VAL A 63 8.56 7.36 -3.11
N VAL A 64 7.59 7.21 -2.20
CA VAL A 64 6.85 8.35 -1.63
C VAL A 64 7.75 9.27 -0.83
N ALA A 65 8.59 8.71 0.06
CA ALA A 65 9.50 9.49 0.88
C ALA A 65 10.53 10.26 0.03
N ASP A 66 11.08 9.61 -0.99
CA ASP A 66 12.02 10.23 -1.92
C ASP A 66 11.32 11.32 -2.73
N PHE A 67 10.13 11.04 -3.30
CA PHE A 67 9.40 12.03 -4.08
C PHE A 67 9.10 13.31 -3.27
N ALA A 68 8.62 13.17 -2.03
CA ALA A 68 8.35 14.32 -1.16
C ALA A 68 9.65 15.05 -0.74
N HIS A 69 10.71 14.32 -0.40
CA HIS A 69 11.99 14.90 0.01
C HIS A 69 12.64 15.74 -1.10
N HIS A 70 12.49 15.31 -2.35
CA HIS A 70 13.02 16.02 -3.52
C HIS A 70 12.10 17.16 -4.01
N GLY A 71 11.12 17.58 -3.22
CA GLY A 71 10.23 18.70 -3.54
C GLY A 71 9.14 18.37 -4.55
N GLY A 72 8.76 17.09 -4.66
CA GLY A 72 7.65 16.65 -5.50
C GLY A 72 6.31 17.22 -5.03
N ASP A 73 5.39 17.41 -5.99
CA ASP A 73 4.04 17.90 -5.71
C ASP A 73 3.18 16.82 -5.04
N LEU A 74 2.84 17.02 -3.77
CA LEU A 74 2.00 16.08 -3.02
C LEU A 74 0.63 15.87 -3.65
N ALA A 75 0.05 16.87 -4.33
CA ALA A 75 -1.23 16.71 -5.00
C ALA A 75 -1.12 15.73 -6.18
N ALA A 76 -0.03 15.81 -6.96
CA ALA A 76 0.28 14.84 -8.02
C ALA A 76 0.51 13.43 -7.46
N LEU A 77 1.20 13.30 -6.33
CA LEU A 77 1.39 12.02 -5.65
C LEU A 77 0.05 11.44 -5.16
N MET A 78 -0.81 12.24 -4.53
CA MET A 78 -2.15 11.82 -4.10
C MET A 78 -3.01 11.39 -5.30
N ALA A 79 -2.97 12.15 -6.39
CA ALA A 79 -3.67 11.78 -7.63
C ALA A 79 -3.19 10.44 -8.17
N GLN A 80 -1.88 10.18 -8.17
CA GLN A 80 -1.32 8.89 -8.59
C GLN A 80 -1.74 7.75 -7.67
N LEU A 81 -1.66 7.93 -6.34
CA LEU A 81 -2.12 6.91 -5.38
C LEU A 81 -3.62 6.62 -5.54
N GLY A 82 -4.44 7.64 -5.82
CA GLY A 82 -5.85 7.48 -6.14
C GLY A 82 -6.08 6.70 -7.44
N ALA A 83 -5.33 7.01 -8.50
CA ALA A 83 -5.41 6.28 -9.76
C ALA A 83 -5.01 4.80 -9.59
N LEU A 84 -3.96 4.52 -8.81
CA LEU A 84 -3.52 3.17 -8.49
C LEU A 84 -4.56 2.42 -7.65
N LEU A 85 -5.16 3.07 -6.65
CA LEU A 85 -6.29 2.49 -5.89
C LEU A 85 -7.42 2.04 -6.83
N LEU A 86 -7.82 2.89 -7.79
CA LEU A 86 -8.89 2.58 -8.74
C LEU A 86 -8.51 1.48 -9.75
N ARG A 87 -7.21 1.25 -9.96
CA ARG A 87 -6.69 0.19 -10.84
C ARG A 87 -6.84 -1.19 -10.23
N GLU A 88 -6.69 -1.30 -8.91
CA GLU A 88 -6.72 -2.58 -8.19
C GLU A 88 -8.13 -3.03 -7.79
N ASP A 89 -8.28 -4.30 -7.43
CA ASP A 89 -9.51 -4.84 -6.82
C ASP A 89 -9.65 -4.32 -5.38
N ARG A 90 -10.09 -3.08 -5.26
CA ARG A 90 -10.24 -2.37 -4.00
C ARG A 90 -11.47 -2.84 -3.23
N ASP A 91 -11.31 -3.08 -1.93
CA ASP A 91 -12.41 -3.19 -1.00
C ASP A 91 -12.74 -1.84 -0.34
N PHE A 92 -13.84 -1.80 0.41
CA PHE A 92 -14.29 -0.56 1.05
C PHE A 92 -13.30 -0.04 2.10
N HIS A 93 -12.55 -0.92 2.77
CA HIS A 93 -11.54 -0.53 3.76
C HIS A 93 -10.34 0.12 3.08
N THR A 94 -9.90 -0.42 1.95
CA THR A 94 -8.83 0.11 1.11
C THR A 94 -9.15 1.53 0.66
N ILE A 95 -10.38 1.75 0.23
CA ILE A 95 -10.89 3.07 -0.15
C ILE A 95 -10.88 4.01 1.07
N GLN A 96 -11.51 3.61 2.17
CA GLN A 96 -11.61 4.44 3.37
C GLN A 96 -10.26 4.85 3.94
N CYS A 97 -9.29 3.94 3.98
CA CYS A 97 -7.95 4.24 4.49
C CYS A 97 -7.20 5.24 3.62
N VAL A 98 -7.27 5.10 2.28
CA VAL A 98 -6.61 6.04 1.36
C VAL A 98 -7.29 7.42 1.39
N GLU A 99 -8.63 7.47 1.37
CA GLU A 99 -9.38 8.73 1.49
C GLU A 99 -9.13 9.43 2.84
N ALA A 100 -9.09 8.66 3.94
CA ALA A 100 -8.76 9.21 5.26
C ALA A 100 -7.34 9.77 5.30
N ALA A 101 -6.37 9.10 4.67
CA ALA A 101 -5.00 9.59 4.56
C ALA A 101 -4.94 10.91 3.76
N PHE A 102 -5.67 11.01 2.65
CA PHE A 102 -5.76 12.25 1.88
C PHE A 102 -6.35 13.40 2.70
N ARG A 103 -7.43 13.12 3.45
CA ARG A 103 -8.00 14.12 4.35
C ARG A 103 -7.05 14.52 5.47
N GLN A 104 -6.25 13.60 6.00
CA GLN A 104 -5.23 13.92 6.99
C GLN A 104 -4.13 14.81 6.43
N VAL A 105 -3.71 14.61 5.18
CA VAL A 105 -2.73 15.49 4.51
C VAL A 105 -3.23 16.94 4.47
N GLU A 106 -4.50 17.16 4.12
CA GLU A 106 -5.11 18.49 4.13
C GLU A 106 -5.16 19.11 5.53
N LEU A 107 -5.43 18.31 6.56
CA LEU A 107 -5.48 18.78 7.96
C LEU A 107 -4.08 19.09 8.54
N LEU A 108 -3.04 18.49 7.96
CA LEU A 108 -1.64 18.66 8.35
C LEU A 108 -0.92 19.70 7.49
N ASP A 109 -1.66 20.60 6.83
CA ASP A 109 -1.09 21.65 6.00
C ASP A 109 -0.05 22.48 6.76
N GLY A 110 1.10 22.72 6.11
CA GLY A 110 2.28 23.35 6.71
C GLY A 110 3.25 22.41 7.45
N ASP A 111 2.92 21.14 7.66
CA ASP A 111 3.86 20.12 8.18
C ASP A 111 4.14 19.02 7.13
N LEU A 112 5.09 19.32 6.25
CA LEU A 112 5.49 18.41 5.17
C LEU A 112 5.95 17.04 5.68
N ALA A 113 6.60 16.98 6.85
CA ALA A 113 7.08 15.72 7.40
C ALA A 113 5.91 14.84 7.85
N ALA A 114 4.93 15.42 8.55
CA ALA A 114 3.72 14.71 8.96
C ALA A 114 2.88 14.29 7.75
N GLN A 115 2.69 15.18 6.76
CA GLN A 115 2.00 14.87 5.50
C GLN A 115 2.66 13.69 4.77
N THR A 116 3.99 13.71 4.66
CA THR A 116 4.76 12.63 4.03
C THR A 116 4.58 11.31 4.77
N ASN A 117 4.62 11.32 6.11
CA ASN A 117 4.43 10.11 6.92
C ASN A 117 3.05 9.47 6.70
N VAL A 118 2.00 10.28 6.56
CA VAL A 118 0.65 9.82 6.24
C VAL A 118 0.61 9.17 4.84
N LEU A 119 1.23 9.80 3.84
CA LEU A 119 1.29 9.25 2.48
C LEU A 119 2.15 7.98 2.39
N VAL A 120 3.22 7.88 3.18
CA VAL A 120 4.01 6.65 3.35
C VAL A 120 3.16 5.53 3.94
N ALA A 121 2.31 5.83 4.93
CA ALA A 121 1.40 4.85 5.50
C ALA A 121 0.35 4.39 4.48
N ALA A 122 -0.25 5.33 3.73
CA ALA A 122 -1.21 5.04 2.68
C ALA A 122 -0.62 4.17 1.56
N SER A 123 0.60 4.47 1.12
CA SER A 123 1.26 3.70 0.07
C SER A 123 1.63 2.28 0.51
N ARG A 124 2.10 2.11 1.75
CA ARG A 124 2.31 0.77 2.37
C ARG A 124 1.03 -0.02 2.41
N TYR A 125 -0.04 0.60 2.88
CA TYR A 125 -1.33 -0.04 3.00
C TYR A 125 -1.85 -0.47 1.63
N LEU A 126 -1.83 0.41 0.64
CA LEU A 126 -2.24 0.09 -0.72
C LEU A 126 -1.38 -1.05 -1.31
N ALA A 127 -0.05 -0.96 -1.23
CA ALA A 127 0.85 -1.99 -1.75
C ALA A 127 0.66 -3.36 -1.09
N ALA A 128 0.24 -3.41 0.19
CA ALA A 128 -0.06 -4.65 0.89
C ALA A 128 -1.32 -5.36 0.34
N HIS A 129 -2.22 -4.62 -0.31
CA HIS A 129 -3.51 -5.11 -0.82
C HIS A 129 -3.58 -5.14 -2.36
N ALA A 130 -2.48 -4.81 -3.06
CA ALA A 130 -2.51 -4.49 -4.49
C ALA A 130 -2.04 -5.54 -5.51
N PRO A 131 -1.34 -6.66 -5.22
CA PRO A 131 -1.13 -7.65 -6.26
C PRO A 131 -2.44 -8.44 -6.47
N THR A 132 -3.40 -7.80 -7.14
CA THR A 132 -4.75 -8.30 -7.40
C THR A 132 -4.86 -8.78 -8.84
N VAL A 133 -5.84 -9.65 -9.08
CA VAL A 133 -6.15 -10.14 -10.44
C VAL A 133 -6.83 -9.06 -11.31
N ARG A 134 -7.28 -7.95 -10.70
CA ARG A 134 -7.97 -6.82 -11.33
C ARG A 134 -9.29 -7.23 -12.01
N ALA A 135 -10.01 -8.15 -11.38
CA ALA A 135 -11.29 -8.67 -11.87
C ALA A 135 -12.41 -7.60 -11.89
N GLN A 136 -12.39 -6.66 -10.95
CA GLN A 136 -13.32 -5.52 -10.93
C GLN A 136 -13.15 -4.66 -12.20
N ALA A 137 -11.91 -4.37 -12.59
CA ALA A 137 -11.63 -3.61 -13.80
C ALA A 137 -12.09 -4.34 -15.07
N GLN A 138 -11.96 -5.67 -15.12
CA GLN A 138 -12.53 -6.48 -16.20
C GLN A 138 -14.06 -6.35 -16.25
N THR A 139 -14.73 -6.45 -15.10
CA THR A 139 -16.18 -6.32 -14.99
C THR A 139 -16.65 -4.96 -15.48
N TYR A 140 -15.99 -3.88 -15.05
CA TYR A 140 -16.30 -2.53 -15.49
C TYR A 140 -16.12 -2.36 -17.00
N ARG A 141 -15.00 -2.85 -17.56
CA ARG A 141 -14.75 -2.80 -19.01
C ARG A 141 -15.83 -3.53 -19.79
N ILE A 142 -16.23 -4.73 -19.37
CA ILE A 142 -17.31 -5.49 -20.01
C ILE A 142 -18.62 -4.70 -19.96
N ALA A 143 -19.00 -4.16 -18.80
CA ALA A 143 -20.21 -3.36 -18.65
C ALA A 143 -20.19 -2.10 -19.54
N ALA A 144 -19.06 -1.39 -19.61
CA ALA A 144 -18.90 -0.21 -20.42
C ALA A 144 -18.99 -0.51 -21.93
N ARG A 145 -18.44 -1.65 -22.37
CA ARG A 145 -18.55 -2.13 -23.76
C ARG A 145 -20.01 -2.47 -24.12
N LEU A 146 -20.68 -3.25 -23.28
CA LEU A 146 -22.10 -3.58 -23.46
C LEU A 146 -22.98 -2.32 -23.49
N HIS A 147 -22.70 -1.34 -22.62
CA HIS A 147 -23.42 -0.06 -22.61
C HIS A 147 -23.29 0.72 -23.93
N ARG A 148 -22.16 0.58 -24.64
CA ARG A 148 -21.95 1.17 -25.97
C ARG A 148 -22.48 0.31 -27.13
N GLY A 149 -23.12 -0.83 -26.83
CA GLY A 149 -23.63 -1.76 -27.84
C GLY A 149 -22.55 -2.61 -28.52
N GLU A 150 -21.36 -2.73 -27.93
CA GLU A 150 -20.30 -3.59 -28.46
C GLU A 150 -20.60 -5.07 -28.19
N GLU A 151 -20.24 -5.94 -29.13
CA GLU A 151 -20.31 -7.39 -28.94
C GLU A 151 -19.14 -7.88 -28.07
N LEU A 152 -19.42 -8.83 -27.17
CA LEU A 152 -18.40 -9.41 -26.30
C LEU A 152 -17.62 -10.54 -26.98
N PHE A 153 -18.19 -11.14 -28.02
CA PHE A 153 -17.63 -12.23 -28.80
C PHE A 153 -18.17 -12.15 -30.23
N GLU A 154 -17.27 -12.12 -31.21
CA GLU A 154 -17.59 -12.32 -32.63
C GLU A 154 -17.27 -13.79 -32.95
N GLY A 155 -18.26 -14.53 -33.46
CA GLY A 155 -18.13 -15.94 -33.85
C GLY A 155 -17.58 -16.14 -35.25
#